data_AF-A0A520B9Z9-F1
#
_entry.id   AF-A0A520B9Z9-F1
#
_cell.length_a   1.000
_cell.length_b   1.000
_cell.length_c   1.000
_cell.angle_alpha   90.00
_cell.angle_beta   90.00
_cell.angle_gamma   90.00
#
_symmetry.space_group_name_H-M   'P 1'
#
loop_
_entity.id
_entity.type
_entity.pdbx_description
1 polymer ?
#
loop_
_entity_poly.entity_id
_entity_poly.type
_entity_poly.pdbx_seq_one_letter_code
_entity_poly.pdbx_strand_id
1 'polypeptide(L)'
;MFKNLMLAFLFISLSVSGFAQNSDSVTFLKTKWLKTRVAKQVKLFKHHFNNKNLFAANENISFIEVKNTGRKAVFAIDAEEKELITTSNFGLRDTAIAAINGNFFDVKNGGSVDFVRLNGKIINENRLEKNNQRARHQQAAVVIEHGKISIKKWDQTNDWETKLTEQNIMLNGPLLFLNGI
;
A
#
# COMPACT_ATOMS: atom_id res chain seq x y z
N MET A 1 1.99 23.25 -52.14
CA MET A 1 3.01 23.32 -51.06
C MET A 1 2.39 23.39 -49.66
N PHE A 2 1.47 24.33 -49.37
CA PHE A 2 0.87 24.49 -48.02
C PHE A 2 0.21 23.22 -47.44
N LYS A 3 -0.51 22.43 -48.25
CA LYS A 3 -1.19 21.20 -47.80
C LYS A 3 -0.22 20.11 -47.33
N ASN A 4 0.91 19.96 -48.01
CA ASN A 4 1.96 18.99 -47.64
C ASN A 4 2.70 19.44 -46.38
N LEU A 5 2.86 20.75 -46.18
CA LEU A 5 3.45 21.32 -44.99
C LEU A 5 2.54 21.16 -43.76
N MET A 6 1.22 21.33 -43.92
CA MET A 6 0.26 21.03 -42.86
C MET A 6 0.22 19.55 -42.49
N LEU A 7 0.30 18.64 -43.48
CA LEU A 7 0.34 17.20 -43.19
C LEU A 7 1.61 16.83 -42.41
N ALA A 8 2.76 17.37 -42.81
CA ALA A 8 4.02 17.16 -42.08
C ALA A 8 3.95 17.70 -40.64
N PHE A 9 3.35 18.88 -40.45
CA PHE A 9 3.16 19.47 -39.13
C PHE A 9 2.21 18.64 -38.24
N LEU A 10 1.15 18.06 -38.82
CA LEU A 10 0.23 17.16 -38.13
C LEU A 10 0.91 15.83 -37.73
N PHE A 11 1.76 15.27 -38.59
CA PHE A 11 2.54 14.07 -38.26
C PHE A 11 3.56 14.34 -37.15
N ILE A 12 4.21 15.51 -37.17
CA ILE A 12 5.14 15.92 -36.11
C ILE A 12 4.40 16.13 -34.78
N SER A 13 3.25 16.82 -34.78
CA SER A 13 2.49 17.06 -33.54
C SER A 13 1.90 15.77 -32.91
N LEU A 14 1.48 14.81 -33.75
CA LEU A 14 1.03 13.49 -33.29
C LEU A 14 2.19 12.66 -32.70
N SER A 15 3.40 12.79 -33.23
CA SER A 15 4.57 12.04 -32.71
C SER A 15 5.09 12.54 -31.35
N VAL A 16 4.88 13.83 -31.02
CA VAL A 16 5.28 14.41 -29.73
C VAL A 16 4.35 13.99 -28.58
N SER A 17 3.13 13.54 -28.90
CA SER A 17 2.11 13.13 -27.92
C SER A 17 2.38 11.75 -27.29
N GLY A 18 3.39 11.01 -27.75
CA GLY A 18 3.70 9.64 -27.31
C GLY A 18 4.58 9.50 -26.06
N PHE A 19 5.13 10.58 -25.51
CA PHE A 19 6.16 10.55 -24.45
C PHE A 19 5.68 10.87 -23.03
N ALA A 20 4.36 10.88 -22.77
CA ALA A 20 3.82 11.25 -21.45
C ALA A 20 3.95 10.16 -20.36
N GLN A 21 4.50 8.97 -20.66
CA GLN A 21 4.65 7.91 -19.67
C GLN A 21 6.00 8.01 -18.96
N ASN A 22 5.96 8.07 -17.62
CA ASN A 22 7.18 8.03 -16.80
C ASN A 22 7.98 6.74 -17.13
N SER A 23 9.27 6.89 -17.43
CA SER A 23 10.15 5.78 -17.80
C SER A 23 10.20 4.69 -16.74
N ASP A 24 10.15 5.05 -15.46
CA ASP A 24 10.12 4.08 -14.35
C ASP A 24 8.84 3.25 -14.37
N SER A 25 7.70 3.88 -14.64
CA SER A 25 6.42 3.17 -14.80
C SER A 25 6.46 2.19 -15.96
N VAL A 26 7.05 2.58 -17.09
CA VAL A 26 7.21 1.69 -18.25
C VAL A 26 8.16 0.54 -17.94
N THR A 27 9.29 0.81 -17.28
CA THR A 27 10.24 -0.20 -16.83
C THR A 27 9.56 -1.21 -15.91
N PHE A 28 8.86 -0.72 -14.87
CA PHE A 28 8.14 -1.56 -13.91
C PHE A 28 7.08 -2.44 -14.58
N LEU A 29 6.27 -1.88 -15.48
CA LEU A 29 5.22 -2.60 -16.21
C LEU A 29 5.77 -3.68 -17.15
N LYS A 30 6.88 -3.40 -17.85
CA LYS A 30 7.50 -4.34 -18.80
C LYS A 30 8.41 -5.37 -18.15
N THR A 31 8.65 -5.25 -16.85
CA THR A 31 9.56 -6.13 -16.11
C THR A 31 9.10 -7.59 -16.16
N LYS A 32 10.07 -8.48 -16.41
CA LYS A 32 9.86 -9.93 -16.32
C LYS A 32 9.97 -10.37 -14.86
N TRP A 33 8.86 -10.27 -14.14
CA TRP A 33 8.76 -10.68 -12.74
C TRP A 33 8.98 -12.20 -12.57
N LEU A 34 9.73 -12.59 -11.53
CA LEU A 34 9.73 -13.96 -11.03
C LEU A 34 8.41 -14.18 -10.28
N LYS A 35 7.52 -15.00 -10.84
CA LYS A 35 6.17 -15.24 -10.32
C LYS A 35 6.10 -16.62 -9.66
N THR A 36 5.76 -16.67 -8.39
CA THR A 36 5.57 -17.92 -7.64
C THR A 36 4.16 -17.97 -7.07
N ARG A 37 3.40 -19.04 -7.35
CA ARG A 37 2.12 -19.28 -6.68
C ARG A 37 2.43 -19.82 -5.28
N VAL A 38 2.08 -19.07 -4.24
CA VAL A 38 2.31 -19.48 -2.84
C VAL A 38 1.05 -20.12 -2.22
N ALA A 39 -0.13 -19.77 -2.72
CA ALA A 39 -1.39 -20.41 -2.35
C ALA A 39 -2.46 -20.24 -3.43
N LYS A 40 -3.64 -20.81 -3.22
CA LYS A 40 -4.80 -20.58 -4.09
C LYS A 40 -5.19 -19.09 -4.05
N GLN A 41 -5.16 -18.43 -5.21
CA GLN A 41 -5.41 -16.99 -5.38
C GLN A 41 -4.35 -16.05 -4.79
N VAL A 42 -3.16 -16.57 -4.43
CA VAL A 42 -2.04 -15.78 -3.91
C VAL A 42 -0.80 -16.03 -4.75
N LYS A 43 -0.19 -14.97 -5.27
CA LYS A 43 1.06 -15.04 -6.04
C LYS A 43 2.07 -14.04 -5.50
N LEU A 44 3.30 -14.49 -5.33
CA LEU A 44 4.45 -13.66 -5.02
C LEU A 44 5.17 -13.26 -6.32
N PHE A 45 5.48 -11.98 -6.44
CA PHE A 45 6.26 -11.40 -7.53
C PHE A 45 7.56 -10.86 -6.95
N LYS A 46 8.70 -11.18 -7.58
CA LYS A 46 10.02 -10.67 -7.17
C LYS A 46 10.81 -10.23 -8.39
N HIS A 47 11.56 -9.15 -8.26
CA HIS A 47 12.56 -8.75 -9.26
C HIS A 47 13.65 -7.88 -8.61
N HIS A 48 14.89 -8.13 -8.99
CA HIS A 48 16.02 -7.26 -8.67
C HIS A 48 16.33 -6.40 -9.89
N PHE A 49 16.02 -5.11 -9.78
CA PHE A 49 16.33 -4.08 -10.77
C PHE A 49 17.80 -3.70 -10.62
N ASN A 50 18.59 -4.05 -11.64
CA ASN A 50 20.02 -3.83 -11.67
C ASN A 50 20.35 -2.71 -12.65
N ASN A 51 21.55 -2.13 -12.51
CA ASN A 51 22.04 -1.07 -13.39
C ASN A 51 21.25 0.24 -13.31
N LYS A 52 20.62 0.52 -12.15
CA LYS A 52 19.95 1.80 -11.93
C LYS A 52 18.81 2.10 -12.93
N ASN A 53 18.15 1.07 -13.44
CA ASN A 53 17.13 1.20 -14.49
C ASN A 53 15.72 1.55 -13.96
N LEU A 54 15.54 1.56 -12.64
CA LEU A 54 14.34 2.00 -11.95
C LEU A 54 14.75 3.03 -10.89
N PHE A 55 14.13 4.22 -10.90
CA PHE A 55 14.42 5.32 -9.95
C PHE A 55 15.89 5.75 -9.90
N ALA A 56 16.66 5.51 -10.96
CA ALA A 56 18.11 5.73 -11.01
C ALA A 56 18.90 5.01 -9.88
N ALA A 57 18.34 3.91 -9.33
CA ALA A 57 18.93 3.15 -8.24
C ALA A 57 18.76 1.63 -8.46
N ASN A 58 19.56 0.84 -7.75
CA ASN A 58 19.36 -0.60 -7.73
C ASN A 58 18.24 -0.91 -6.73
N GLU A 59 17.18 -1.55 -7.20
CA GLU A 59 16.00 -1.85 -6.39
C GLU A 59 15.80 -3.35 -6.27
N ASN A 60 15.25 -3.80 -5.14
CA ASN A 60 14.81 -5.19 -4.98
C ASN A 60 13.36 -5.19 -4.51
N ILE A 61 12.44 -5.39 -5.44
CA ILE A 61 11.01 -5.25 -5.19
C ILE A 61 10.37 -6.64 -5.09
N SER A 62 9.58 -6.82 -4.04
CA SER A 62 8.71 -7.97 -3.85
C SER A 62 7.30 -7.50 -3.51
N PHE A 63 6.28 -8.10 -4.11
CA PHE A 63 4.89 -7.84 -3.75
C PHE A 63 4.03 -9.09 -3.92
N ILE A 64 2.90 -9.11 -3.22
CA ILE A 64 1.97 -10.23 -3.25
C ILE A 64 0.67 -9.77 -3.92
N GLU A 65 0.27 -10.50 -4.95
CA GLU A 65 -1.04 -10.37 -5.58
C GLU A 65 -2.00 -11.35 -4.92
N VAL A 66 -3.09 -10.82 -4.36
CA VAL A 66 -4.17 -11.61 -3.75
C VAL A 66 -5.49 -11.24 -4.41
N LYS A 67 -6.28 -12.23 -4.82
CA LYS A 67 -7.67 -11.94 -5.25
C LYS A 67 -8.52 -11.57 -4.02
N ASN A 68 -8.97 -10.32 -3.96
CA ASN A 68 -9.73 -9.76 -2.85
C ASN A 68 -11.19 -10.25 -2.78
N THR A 69 -11.38 -11.56 -2.62
CA THR A 69 -12.71 -12.19 -2.63
C THR A 69 -13.27 -12.45 -1.24
N GLY A 70 -12.42 -12.48 -0.21
CA GLY A 70 -12.80 -12.81 1.18
C GLY A 70 -13.13 -14.30 1.42
N ARG A 71 -12.73 -15.22 0.52
CA ARG A 71 -13.12 -16.65 0.61
C ARG A 71 -11.98 -17.67 0.61
N LYS A 72 -10.90 -17.43 -0.14
CA LYS A 72 -9.79 -18.41 -0.31
C LYS A 72 -8.47 -17.92 0.27
N ALA A 73 -8.17 -16.65 0.04
CA ALA A 73 -7.21 -15.90 0.81
C ALA A 73 -8.01 -14.76 1.45
N VAL A 74 -7.84 -14.59 2.75
CA VAL A 74 -8.45 -13.52 3.52
C VAL A 74 -7.34 -12.62 4.03
N PHE A 75 -7.64 -11.35 4.15
CA PHE A 75 -6.78 -10.41 4.84
C PHE A 75 -7.17 -10.38 6.33
N ALA A 76 -6.18 -10.15 7.18
CA ALA A 76 -6.34 -9.88 8.60
C ALA A 76 -5.30 -8.82 9.02
N ILE A 77 -5.58 -8.12 10.11
CA ILE A 77 -4.59 -7.30 10.83
C ILE A 77 -4.37 -7.98 12.17
N ASP A 78 -3.11 -7.99 12.60
CA ASP A 78 -2.72 -8.43 13.92
C ASP A 78 -1.88 -7.33 14.58
N ALA A 79 -2.04 -7.16 15.89
CA ALA A 79 -1.43 -6.08 16.66
C ALA A 79 -1.36 -6.42 18.15
N GLU A 80 -0.31 -5.94 18.80
CA GLU A 80 -0.17 -5.94 20.26
C GLU A 80 -0.16 -4.51 20.78
N GLU A 81 -0.74 -4.31 21.97
CA GLU A 81 -0.88 -2.96 22.55
C GLU A 81 0.48 -2.34 22.91
N LYS A 82 1.44 -3.16 23.40
CA LYS A 82 2.75 -2.72 23.93
C LYS A 82 3.90 -3.68 23.64
N GLU A 83 3.65 -4.81 23.00
CA GLU A 83 4.73 -5.77 22.73
C GLU A 83 5.38 -5.54 21.37
N LEU A 84 6.70 -5.72 21.31
CA LEU A 84 7.45 -5.74 20.06
C LEU A 84 7.52 -7.18 19.54
N ILE A 85 6.61 -7.50 18.63
CA ILE A 85 6.57 -8.80 17.97
C ILE A 85 7.00 -8.64 16.51
N THR A 86 7.95 -9.46 16.09
CA THR A 86 8.37 -9.49 14.68
C THR A 86 7.23 -9.93 13.77
N THR A 87 7.18 -9.40 12.54
CA THR A 87 6.20 -9.81 11.52
C THR A 87 6.21 -11.33 11.27
N SER A 88 7.38 -11.98 11.34
CA SER A 88 7.49 -13.43 11.21
C SER A 88 6.80 -14.16 12.35
N ASN A 89 6.92 -13.69 13.59
CA ASN A 89 6.27 -14.33 14.74
C ASN A 89 4.75 -14.16 14.67
N PHE A 90 4.24 -12.99 14.29
CA PHE A 90 2.81 -12.81 14.00
C PHE A 90 2.34 -13.78 12.90
N GLY A 91 3.07 -13.83 11.78
CA GLY A 91 2.73 -14.73 10.68
C GLY A 91 2.73 -16.22 11.08
N LEU A 92 3.69 -16.66 11.90
CA LEU A 92 3.73 -18.03 12.40
C LEU A 92 2.61 -18.32 13.39
N ARG A 93 2.37 -17.41 14.36
CA ARG A 93 1.31 -17.51 15.36
C ARG A 93 -0.05 -17.72 14.73
N ASP A 94 -0.33 -16.95 13.68
CA ASP A 94 -1.63 -16.95 13.02
C ASP A 94 -1.69 -17.89 11.81
N THR A 95 -0.63 -18.67 11.57
CA THR A 95 -0.51 -19.59 10.43
C THR A 95 -0.77 -18.88 9.09
N ALA A 96 -0.27 -17.64 8.96
CA ALA A 96 -0.45 -16.83 7.77
C ALA A 96 0.33 -17.39 6.57
N ILE A 97 -0.28 -17.33 5.38
CA ILE A 97 0.39 -17.67 4.11
C ILE A 97 1.55 -16.71 3.84
N ALA A 98 1.38 -15.44 4.20
CA ALA A 98 2.38 -14.39 4.15
C ALA A 98 2.00 -13.28 5.14
N ALA A 99 3.00 -12.60 5.67
CA ALA A 99 2.83 -11.44 6.54
C ALA A 99 3.77 -10.30 6.10
N ILE A 100 3.32 -9.06 6.25
CA ILE A 100 4.09 -7.84 6.01
C ILE A 100 3.97 -6.94 7.24
N ASN A 101 4.95 -6.07 7.47
CA ASN A 101 4.87 -5.12 8.57
C ASN A 101 3.70 -4.14 8.34
N GLY A 102 3.11 -3.69 9.45
CA GLY A 102 1.97 -2.78 9.46
C GLY A 102 2.36 -1.30 9.50
N ASN A 103 1.78 -0.57 10.44
CA ASN A 103 1.95 0.87 10.61
C ASN A 103 3.15 1.24 11.51
N PHE A 104 3.25 2.52 11.86
CA PHE A 104 4.31 3.04 12.72
C PHE A 104 4.07 2.61 14.17
N PHE A 105 5.15 2.36 14.91
CA PHE A 105 5.10 1.85 16.28
C PHE A 105 6.16 2.48 17.18
N ASP A 106 5.94 2.42 18.49
CA ASP A 106 6.89 2.88 19.50
C ASP A 106 8.02 1.84 19.64
N VAL A 107 9.19 2.16 19.09
CA VAL A 107 10.35 1.26 19.11
C VAL A 107 10.89 0.97 20.51
N LYS A 108 10.51 1.75 21.53
CA LYS A 108 10.96 1.57 22.91
C LYS A 108 9.95 0.76 23.71
N ASN A 109 8.68 1.11 23.61
CA ASN A 109 7.62 0.56 24.48
C ASN A 109 6.65 -0.38 23.74
N GLY A 110 6.88 -0.62 22.45
CA GLY A 110 5.98 -1.38 21.59
C GLY A 110 4.63 -0.70 21.36
N GLY A 111 3.80 -1.38 20.57
CA GLY A 111 2.49 -0.87 20.19
C GLY A 111 2.52 0.21 19.13
N SER A 112 1.41 0.33 18.41
CA SER A 112 1.27 1.34 17.38
C SER A 112 1.25 2.76 17.96
N VAL A 113 1.74 3.72 17.18
CA VAL A 113 1.52 5.16 17.42
C VAL A 113 0.34 5.70 16.63
N ASP A 114 -0.30 4.83 15.84
CA ASP A 114 -1.45 5.12 15.01
C ASP A 114 -2.65 4.31 15.50
N PHE A 115 -3.84 4.80 15.18
CA PHE A 115 -5.07 4.12 15.58
C PHE A 115 -5.16 2.73 14.91
N VAL A 116 -5.33 1.70 15.73
CA VAL A 116 -5.69 0.36 15.25
C VAL A 116 -6.81 -0.25 16.10
N ARG A 117 -7.79 -0.81 15.40
CA ARG A 117 -8.95 -1.49 15.94
C ARG A 117 -8.99 -2.90 15.37
N LEU A 118 -9.16 -3.90 16.22
CA LEU A 118 -9.30 -5.30 15.85
C LEU A 118 -10.60 -5.85 16.43
N ASN A 119 -11.44 -6.46 15.58
CA ASN A 119 -12.73 -7.02 15.98
C ASN A 119 -13.57 -6.07 16.85
N GLY A 120 -13.58 -4.77 16.51
CA GLY A 120 -14.32 -3.75 17.25
C GLY A 120 -13.61 -3.18 18.47
N LYS A 121 -12.54 -3.81 18.95
CA LYS A 121 -11.74 -3.34 20.10
C LYS A 121 -10.62 -2.42 19.63
N ILE A 122 -10.53 -1.23 20.22
CA ILE A 122 -9.39 -0.33 20.02
C ILE A 122 -8.18 -0.94 20.74
N ILE A 123 -7.11 -1.19 19.98
CA ILE A 123 -5.83 -1.71 20.49
C ILE A 123 -4.89 -0.55 20.75
N ASN A 124 -4.81 0.41 19.83
CA ASN A 124 -4.02 1.63 20.00
C ASN A 124 -4.82 2.85 19.53
N GLU A 125 -4.64 3.97 20.23
CA GLU A 125 -5.14 5.29 19.86
C GLU A 125 -4.07 6.06 19.06
N ASN A 126 -4.48 7.07 18.29
CA ASN A 126 -3.52 7.95 17.62
C ASN A 126 -2.67 8.72 18.65
N ARG A 127 -1.35 8.70 18.46
CA ARG A 127 -0.43 9.62 19.14
C ARG A 127 -0.23 10.83 18.23
N LEU A 128 -0.79 11.96 18.64
CA LEU A 128 -0.63 13.21 17.90
C LEU A 128 0.80 13.74 18.02
N GLU A 129 1.23 14.47 17.00
CA GLU A 129 2.47 15.23 17.03
C GLU A 129 2.36 16.42 17.99
N LYS A 130 3.47 17.15 18.14
CA LYS A 130 3.49 18.41 18.91
C LYS A 130 2.40 19.36 18.38
N ASN A 131 1.82 20.15 19.30
CA ASN A 131 0.71 21.05 19.01
C ASN A 131 -0.61 20.35 18.61
N ASN A 132 -0.81 19.09 19.01
CA ASN A 132 -2.01 18.29 18.71
C ASN A 132 -2.27 18.14 17.20
N GLN A 133 -1.20 18.09 16.41
CA GLN A 133 -1.32 17.89 14.96
C GLN A 133 -1.34 16.40 14.63
N ARG A 134 -2.20 16.03 13.68
CA ARG A 134 -2.25 14.67 13.14
C ARG A 134 -1.05 14.42 12.23
N ALA A 135 -0.38 13.29 12.42
CA ALA A 135 0.74 12.89 11.60
C ALA A 135 0.29 12.45 10.19
N ARG A 136 1.17 12.55 9.19
CA ARG A 136 0.87 12.08 7.81
C ARG A 136 0.53 10.59 7.74
N HIS A 137 1.15 9.78 8.59
CA HIS A 137 0.90 8.34 8.66
C HIS A 137 -0.45 7.99 9.31
N GLN A 138 -1.20 8.99 9.78
CA GLN A 138 -2.56 8.86 10.32
C GLN A 138 -3.63 9.38 9.35
N GLN A 139 -3.28 9.61 8.07
CA GLN A 139 -4.16 10.24 7.07
C GLN A 139 -4.71 9.26 6.00
N ALA A 140 -4.49 7.96 6.17
CA ALA A 140 -5.16 6.92 5.42
C ALA A 140 -5.42 5.71 6.33
N ALA A 141 -6.22 4.78 5.87
CA ALA A 141 -6.46 3.53 6.59
C ALA A 141 -6.45 2.35 5.64
N VAL A 142 -5.95 1.23 6.14
CA VAL A 142 -6.33 -0.09 5.65
C VAL A 142 -7.45 -0.59 6.55
N VAL A 143 -8.56 -1.01 5.93
CA VAL A 143 -9.69 -1.61 6.65
C VAL A 143 -9.99 -2.99 6.09
N ILE A 144 -10.40 -3.90 6.98
CA ILE A 144 -10.70 -5.28 6.62
C ILE A 144 -12.11 -5.66 7.10
N GLU A 145 -12.96 -6.03 6.15
CA GLU A 145 -14.29 -6.56 6.41
C GLU A 145 -14.54 -7.83 5.62
N HIS A 146 -15.10 -8.85 6.29
CA HIS A 146 -15.40 -10.14 5.67
C HIS A 146 -14.20 -10.73 4.89
N GLY A 147 -13.00 -10.58 5.46
CA GLY A 147 -11.73 -11.03 4.88
C GLY A 147 -11.27 -10.25 3.64
N LYS A 148 -11.91 -9.12 3.31
CA LYS A 148 -11.54 -8.26 2.18
C LYS A 148 -10.84 -7.00 2.67
N ILE A 149 -9.78 -6.60 1.97
CA ILE A 149 -9.04 -5.37 2.23
C ILE A 149 -9.63 -4.21 1.44
N SER A 150 -9.66 -3.01 2.02
CA SER A 150 -9.91 -1.76 1.30
C SER A 150 -9.14 -0.61 1.93
N ILE A 151 -9.05 0.51 1.20
CA ILE A 151 -8.35 1.72 1.63
C ILE A 151 -9.37 2.82 1.91
N LYS A 152 -9.16 3.57 2.99
CA LYS A 152 -9.90 4.79 3.31
C LYS A 152 -8.96 5.99 3.32
N LYS A 153 -9.50 7.13 2.91
CA LYS A 153 -8.81 8.43 2.93
C LYS A 153 -9.31 9.23 4.12
N TRP A 154 -8.41 9.96 4.77
CA TRP A 154 -8.75 10.92 5.81
C TRP A 154 -9.77 11.96 5.31
N ASP A 155 -10.82 12.17 6.08
CA ASP A 155 -11.90 13.12 5.81
C ASP A 155 -11.60 14.55 6.28
N GLN A 156 -10.34 14.81 6.69
CA GLN A 156 -9.86 16.09 7.22
C GLN A 156 -10.36 16.45 8.62
N THR A 157 -11.09 15.56 9.30
CA THR A 157 -11.57 15.79 10.67
C THR A 157 -10.61 15.20 11.71
N ASN A 158 -10.63 15.78 12.91
CA ASN A 158 -9.74 15.36 13.99
C ASN A 158 -10.12 14.00 14.60
N ASP A 159 -11.35 13.55 14.42
CA ASP A 159 -11.94 12.36 15.02
C ASP A 159 -12.28 11.26 13.99
N TRP A 160 -11.72 11.35 12.78
CA TRP A 160 -12.12 10.53 11.64
C TRP A 160 -12.03 9.01 11.88
N GLU A 161 -11.05 8.57 12.66
CA GLU A 161 -10.90 7.17 13.08
C GLU A 161 -12.13 6.62 13.80
N THR A 162 -12.84 7.48 14.54
CA THR A 162 -14.06 7.10 15.28
C THR A 162 -15.26 6.95 14.36
N LYS A 163 -15.23 7.59 13.18
CA LYS A 163 -16.30 7.56 12.17
C LYS A 163 -16.21 6.35 11.25
N LEU A 164 -15.08 5.63 11.26
CA LEU A 164 -14.92 4.39 10.51
C LEU A 164 -15.76 3.28 11.15
N THR A 165 -16.63 2.66 10.36
CA THR A 165 -17.59 1.65 10.79
C THR A 165 -17.02 0.23 10.80
N GLU A 166 -15.91 0.03 10.08
CA GLU A 166 -15.27 -1.27 9.96
C GLU A 166 -14.73 -1.77 11.31
N GLN A 167 -14.80 -3.09 11.51
CA GLN A 167 -14.36 -3.72 12.77
C GLN A 167 -12.85 -3.87 12.86
N ASN A 168 -12.17 -3.98 11.72
CA ASN A 168 -10.72 -4.07 11.64
C ASN A 168 -10.18 -2.89 10.85
N ILE A 169 -9.46 -2.01 11.55
CA ILE A 169 -8.93 -0.76 11.03
C ILE A 169 -7.47 -0.67 11.46
N MET A 170 -6.60 -0.32 10.53
CA MET A 170 -5.24 0.09 10.80
C MET A 170 -4.99 1.40 10.05
N LEU A 171 -4.89 2.51 10.78
CA LEU A 171 -4.43 3.75 10.18
C LEU A 171 -2.99 3.59 9.73
N ASN A 172 -2.71 4.13 8.54
CA ASN A 172 -1.39 4.12 7.92
C ASN A 172 -1.33 5.23 6.85
N GLY A 173 -0.14 5.66 6.46
CA GLY A 173 0.01 6.68 5.42
C GLY A 173 1.46 7.01 5.11
N PRO A 174 1.69 7.95 4.18
CA PRO A 174 0.68 8.74 3.46
C PRO A 174 -0.13 7.91 2.45
N LEU A 175 -1.31 8.42 2.05
CA LEU A 175 -2.08 7.83 0.94
C LEU A 175 -1.31 8.05 -0.37
N LEU A 176 -0.91 6.96 -1.03
CA LEU A 176 -0.17 7.02 -2.29
C LEU A 176 -1.07 6.97 -3.53
N PHE A 177 -2.14 6.18 -3.48
CA PHE A 177 -3.04 5.98 -4.62
C PHE A 177 -4.42 5.51 -4.14
N LEU A 178 -5.47 6.12 -4.69
CA LEU A 178 -6.86 5.74 -4.45
C LEU A 178 -7.72 6.12 -5.67
N ASN A 179 -8.47 5.16 -6.20
CA ASN A 179 -9.42 5.38 -7.29
C ASN A 179 -8.82 6.00 -8.57
N GLY A 180 -7.57 5.68 -8.90
CA GLY A 180 -6.90 6.21 -10.10
C GLY A 180 -6.08 7.48 -9.88
N ILE A 181 -6.03 8.00 -8.64
CA ILE A 181 -5.38 9.27 -8.29
C ILE A 181 -4.45 9.07 -7.09
#